data_AF-A0A354FCI7-F1
#
_entry.id   AF-A0A354FCI7-F1
#
_cell.length_a   1.000
_cell.length_b   1.000
_cell.length_c   1.000
_cell.angle_alpha   90.00
_cell.angle_beta   90.00
_cell.angle_gamma   90.00
#
_symmetry.space_group_name_H-M   'P 1'
#
loop_
_entity.id
_entity.type
_entity.pdbx_description
1 polymer ?
#
loop_
_entity_poly.entity_id
_entity_poly.type
_entity_poly.pdbx_seq_one_letter_code
_entity_poly.pdbx_strand_id
1 'polypeptide(L)'
;FMLQQSQGGSNKAMQFGKNRAKTLDPDKQKITFKDVAGVDEAKEELAEVVEFLKEPKRYVDIGARIPKGVLLYGPPGTGKTLLAKAVAGEAA
;
A
#
# COMPACT_ATOMS: atom_id res chain seq x y z
N PHE A 1 -19.48 25.37 45.89
CA PHE A 1 -18.34 24.46 45.64
C PHE A 1 -18.73 23.40 44.60
N MET A 2 -19.11 23.82 43.38
CA MET A 2 -19.62 22.86 42.38
C MET A 2 -19.55 23.44 40.96
N LEU A 3 -18.34 23.57 40.40
CA LEU A 3 -18.18 23.82 38.96
C LEU A 3 -16.77 23.51 38.44
N GLN A 4 -16.34 22.24 38.46
CA GLN A 4 -15.15 21.85 37.69
C GLN A 4 -15.07 20.33 37.44
N GLN A 5 -15.93 19.79 36.58
CA GLN A 5 -15.68 18.48 35.95
C GLN A 5 -16.67 18.20 34.80
N SER A 6 -16.47 18.85 33.64
CA SER A 6 -17.08 18.35 32.39
C SER A 6 -16.23 18.54 31.14
N GLN A 7 -15.02 19.09 31.27
CA GLN A 7 -14.13 19.35 30.13
C GLN A 7 -13.13 18.20 29.94
N GLY A 8 -13.62 17.05 29.47
CA GLY A 8 -12.74 15.90 29.18
C GLY A 8 -13.28 14.88 28.16
N GLY A 9 -14.57 14.92 27.82
CA GLY A 9 -15.21 13.93 26.96
C GLY A 9 -15.21 14.23 25.46
N SER A 10 -15.11 15.49 25.04
CA SER A 10 -15.36 15.89 23.64
C SER A 10 -14.20 15.66 22.65
N ASN A 11 -12.99 15.33 23.12
CA ASN A 11 -11.82 15.25 22.22
C ASN A 11 -11.68 13.89 21.50
N LYS A 12 -12.40 12.84 21.96
CA LYS A 12 -12.39 11.51 21.32
C LYS A 12 -13.33 11.41 20.12
N ALA A 13 -14.48 12.10 20.15
CA ALA A 13 -15.43 12.12 19.04
C ALA A 13 -14.83 12.76 17.77
N MET A 14 -14.01 13.81 17.93
CA MET A 14 -13.29 14.48 16.83
C MET A 14 -12.14 13.66 16.23
N GLN A 15 -11.75 12.54 16.87
CA GLN A 15 -10.65 11.69 16.41
C GLN A 15 -11.12 10.49 15.58
N PHE A 16 -12.43 10.20 15.57
CA PHE A 16 -13.04 9.10 14.83
C PHE A 16 -13.09 9.31 13.31
N GLY A 17 -12.93 10.57 12.84
CA GLY A 17 -12.90 10.91 11.41
C GLY A 17 -11.50 10.99 10.79
N LYS A 18 -10.43 10.83 11.57
CA LYS A 18 -9.05 10.94 11.05
C LYS A 18 -8.56 9.59 10.55
N ASN A 19 -8.13 9.55 9.28
CA ASN A 19 -7.52 8.38 8.67
C ASN A 19 -6.26 7.97 9.46
N ARG A 20 -6.19 6.71 9.91
CA ARG A 20 -5.06 6.12 10.65
C ARG A 20 -4.09 5.38 9.72
N ALA A 21 -4.03 5.74 8.44
CA ALA A 21 -3.10 5.16 7.48
C ALA A 21 -1.65 5.38 7.96
N LYS A 22 -0.86 4.32 7.95
CA LYS A 22 0.58 4.40 8.17
C LYS A 22 1.24 4.67 6.83
N THR A 23 1.71 5.90 6.61
CA THR A 23 2.57 6.21 5.47
C THR A 23 3.91 5.51 5.69
N LEU A 24 4.40 4.82 4.66
CA LEU A 24 5.72 4.22 4.68
C LEU A 24 6.74 5.31 4.30
N ASP A 25 7.76 5.48 5.14
CA ASP A 25 8.90 6.36 4.80
C ASP A 25 9.70 5.69 3.66
N PRO A 26 9.92 6.36 2.53
CA PRO A 26 10.67 5.79 1.41
C PRO A 26 12.15 5.50 1.74
N ASP A 27 12.70 6.12 2.79
CA ASP A 27 14.06 5.90 3.29
C ASP A 27 14.21 4.68 4.21
N LYS A 28 13.10 4.05 4.65
CA LYS A 28 13.16 2.80 5.42
C LYS A 28 13.27 1.60 4.47
N GLN A 29 14.12 0.65 4.85
CA GLN A 29 14.37 -0.64 4.19
C GLN A 29 13.39 -1.00 3.06
N LYS A 30 13.84 -0.83 1.82
CA LYS A 30 13.10 -1.22 0.61
C LYS A 30 13.09 -2.74 0.53
N ILE A 31 11.93 -3.33 0.79
CA ILE A 31 11.65 -4.72 0.42
C ILE A 31 11.45 -4.73 -1.09
N THR A 32 12.07 -5.68 -1.79
CA THR A 32 12.04 -5.80 -3.27
C THR A 32 11.55 -7.19 -3.68
N PHE A 33 11.38 -7.46 -4.98
CA PHE A 33 10.98 -8.80 -5.44
C PHE A 33 12.00 -9.88 -5.14
N LYS A 34 13.26 -9.50 -4.85
CA LYS A 34 14.32 -10.42 -4.40
C LYS A 34 14.04 -11.00 -3.02
N ASP A 35 13.28 -10.29 -2.18
CA ASP A 35 12.97 -10.71 -0.81
C ASP A 35 11.72 -11.62 -0.73
N VAL A 36 11.07 -11.87 -1.87
CA VAL A 36 9.90 -12.74 -1.98
C VAL A 36 10.33 -14.04 -2.68
N ALA A 37 9.87 -15.20 -2.22
CA ALA A 37 10.19 -16.49 -2.83
C ALA A 37 8.93 -17.32 -3.12
N GLY A 38 8.98 -18.18 -4.14
CA GLY A 38 7.95 -19.21 -4.40
C GLY A 38 6.64 -18.72 -5.03
N VAL A 39 6.61 -17.50 -5.59
CA VAL A 39 5.44 -16.90 -6.25
C VAL A 39 5.84 -16.22 -7.56
N ASP A 40 6.56 -16.94 -8.41
CA ASP A 40 7.20 -16.37 -9.60
C ASP A 40 6.17 -15.85 -10.61
N GLU A 41 5.08 -16.57 -10.83
CA GLU A 41 3.94 -16.13 -11.67
C GLU A 41 3.36 -14.79 -11.18
N ALA A 42 3.11 -14.65 -9.87
CA ALA A 42 2.57 -13.43 -9.30
C ALA A 42 3.57 -12.26 -9.36
N LYS A 43 4.88 -12.53 -9.30
CA LYS A 43 5.91 -11.50 -9.48
C LYS A 43 5.96 -11.01 -10.92
N GLU A 44 5.84 -11.90 -11.89
CA GLU A 44 5.81 -11.53 -13.31
C GLU A 44 4.61 -10.63 -13.63
N GLU A 45 3.40 -11.01 -13.19
CA GLU A 45 2.21 -10.15 -13.37
C GLU A 45 2.36 -8.79 -12.67
N LEU A 46 2.94 -8.76 -11.47
CA LEU A 46 3.15 -7.51 -10.74
C LEU A 46 4.32 -6.69 -11.28
N ALA A 47 5.26 -7.28 -12.01
CA ALA A 47 6.34 -6.55 -12.66
C ALA A 47 5.80 -5.63 -13.76
N GLU A 48 4.77 -6.07 -14.50
CA GLU A 48 4.06 -5.22 -15.46
C GLU A 48 3.39 -4.03 -14.76
N VAL A 49 2.79 -4.25 -13.59
CA VAL A 49 2.19 -3.18 -12.78
C VAL A 49 3.27 -2.20 -12.29
N VAL A 50 4.45 -2.68 -11.92
CA VAL A 50 5.59 -1.83 -11.54
C VAL A 50 6.09 -1.00 -12.73
N GLU A 51 6.24 -1.59 -13.92
CA GLU A 51 6.65 -0.87 -15.13
C GLU A 51 5.64 0.24 -15.46
N PHE A 52 4.34 -0.06 -15.32
CA PHE A 52 3.29 0.94 -15.44
C PHE A 52 3.45 2.10 -14.44
N LEU A 53 3.74 1.82 -13.17
CA LEU A 53 3.93 2.86 -12.15
C LEU A 53 5.15 3.74 -12.43
N LYS A 54 6.20 3.19 -13.06
CA LYS A 54 7.41 3.92 -13.45
C LYS A 54 7.21 4.77 -14.70
N GLU A 55 6.53 4.23 -15.72
CA GLU A 55 6.37 4.86 -17.04
C GLU A 55 4.90 5.00 -17.48
N PRO A 56 4.04 5.69 -16.72
CA PRO A 56 2.61 5.72 -17.01
C PRO A 56 2.26 6.35 -18.37
N LYS A 57 3.10 7.27 -18.87
CA LYS A 57 2.89 7.94 -20.17
C LYS A 57 2.93 6.95 -21.33
N ARG A 58 3.91 6.04 -21.33
CA ARG A 58 4.10 5.04 -22.40
C ARG A 58 2.86 4.16 -22.57
N TYR A 59 2.18 3.83 -21.48
CA TYR A 59 0.94 3.04 -21.51
C TYR A 59 -0.27 3.85 -21.97
N VAL A 60 -0.36 5.12 -21.60
CA VAL A 60 -1.42 6.01 -22.08
C VAL A 60 -1.29 6.28 -23.58
N ASP A 61 -0.07 6.47 -24.08
CA ASP A 61 0.20 6.78 -25.49
C ASP A 61 -0.20 5.64 -26.44
N ILE A 62 -0.09 4.39 -25.98
CA ILE A 62 -0.53 3.19 -26.72
C ILE A 62 -2.02 2.87 -26.51
N GLY A 63 -2.75 3.70 -25.74
CA GLY A 63 -4.16 3.51 -25.44
C GLY A 63 -4.46 2.36 -24.46
N ALA A 64 -3.47 1.91 -23.69
CA ALA A 64 -3.66 0.84 -22.72
C ALA A 64 -4.50 1.32 -21.53
N ARG A 65 -5.40 0.45 -21.06
CA ARG A 65 -6.24 0.74 -19.90
C ARG A 65 -5.49 0.44 -18.61
N ILE A 66 -5.29 1.47 -17.82
CA ILE A 66 -4.58 1.37 -16.54
C ILE A 66 -5.42 0.59 -15.50
N PRO A 67 -4.88 -0.47 -14.88
CA PRO A 67 -5.54 -1.11 -13.75
C PRO A 67 -5.60 -0.16 -12.56
N LYS A 68 -6.81 0.01 -12.00
CA LYS A 68 -7.05 0.93 -10.87
C LYS A 68 -6.66 0.34 -9.51
N GLY A 69 -6.46 -0.97 -9.44
CA GLY A 69 -6.12 -1.68 -8.22
C GLY A 69 -5.97 -3.17 -8.48
N VAL A 70 -5.23 -3.83 -7.60
CA VAL A 70 -4.97 -5.28 -7.63
C VAL A 70 -5.44 -5.87 -6.30
N LEU A 71 -6.13 -7.01 -6.35
CA LEU A 71 -6.57 -7.75 -5.17
C LEU A 71 -5.74 -9.03 -5.04
N LEU A 72 -4.90 -9.10 -4.00
CA LEU A 72 -4.16 -10.31 -3.65
C LEU A 72 -5.01 -11.16 -2.69
N TYR A 73 -5.36 -12.40 -3.07
CA TYR A 73 -6.15 -13.31 -2.25
C TYR A 73 -5.42 -14.64 -1.99
N GLY A 74 -5.81 -15.34 -0.91
CA GLY A 74 -5.27 -16.65 -0.56
C GLY A 74 -5.14 -16.88 0.95
N PRO A 75 -4.75 -18.09 1.39
CA PRO A 75 -4.60 -18.46 2.81
C PRO A 75 -3.70 -17.51 3.62
N PRO A 76 -3.85 -17.42 4.95
CA PRO A 76 -2.93 -16.63 5.77
C PRO A 76 -1.48 -17.14 5.61
N GLY A 77 -0.49 -16.23 5.67
CA GLY A 77 0.93 -16.59 5.58
C GLY A 77 1.51 -16.72 4.18
N THR A 78 0.72 -16.59 3.10
CA THR A 78 1.21 -16.74 1.70
C THR A 78 1.93 -15.50 1.12
N GLY A 79 2.44 -14.61 1.97
CA GLY A 79 3.25 -13.49 1.48
C GLY A 79 2.51 -12.32 0.81
N LYS A 80 1.18 -12.26 0.80
CA LYS A 80 0.41 -11.14 0.18
C LYS A 80 0.88 -9.75 0.59
N THR A 81 1.01 -9.50 1.90
CA THR A 81 1.48 -8.20 2.42
C THR A 81 2.95 -7.95 2.11
N LEU A 82 3.76 -9.02 2.06
CA LEU A 82 5.17 -8.93 1.70
C LEU A 82 5.33 -8.54 0.22
N LEU A 83 4.53 -9.16 -0.64
CA LEU A 83 4.49 -8.88 -2.07
C LEU A 83 4.03 -7.44 -2.36
N ALA A 84 3.00 -6.95 -1.65
CA ALA A 84 2.58 -5.55 -1.77
C ALA A 84 3.68 -4.56 -1.37
N LYS A 85 4.46 -4.87 -0.33
CA LYS A 85 5.63 -4.05 0.06
C LYS A 85 6.74 -4.11 -0.98
N ALA A 86 6.97 -5.29 -1.56
CA ALA A 86 7.95 -5.49 -2.63
C ALA A 86 7.61 -4.65 -3.87
N VAL A 87 6.34 -4.66 -4.32
CA VAL A 87 5.86 -3.80 -5.41
C VAL A 87 6.13 -2.33 -5.12
N ALA A 88 5.83 -1.87 -3.90
CA ALA A 88 6.09 -0.48 -3.51
C ALA A 88 7.59 -0.15 -3.50
N GLY A 89 8.45 -1.09 -3.08
CA GLY A 89 9.90 -0.91 -3.09
C GLY A 89 10.52 -0.94 -4.48
N GLU A 90 9.94 -1.69 -5.42
CA GLU A 90 10.36 -1.73 -6.83
C GLU A 90 9.98 -0.45 -7.58
N ALA A 91 8.85 0.18 -7.22
CA ALA A 91 8.35 1.40 -7.84
C ALA A 91 8.90 2.71 -7.21
N ALA A 92 9.55 2.63 -6.04
CA ALA A 92 10.11 3.77 -5.30
C ALA A 92 11.54 4.12 -5.72
#